data_AF-A0A7K1CCH4-F1
#
_entry.id   AF-A0A7K1CCH4-F1
#
_cell.length_a   1.000
_cell.length_b   1.000
_cell.length_c   1.000
_cell.angle_alpha   90.00
_cell.angle_beta   90.00
_cell.angle_gamma   90.00
#
_symmetry.space_group_name_H-M   'P 1'
#
loop_
_entity.id
_entity.type
_entity.pdbx_description
1 polymer ?
#
loop_
_entity_poly.entity_id
_entity_poly.type
_entity_poly.pdbx_seq_one_letter_code
_entity_poly.pdbx_strand_id
1 'polypeptide(L)'
;MSAGDLAVVIISGALLLLVLMLALPLIKLSRLIDETTRTVQIFNAEFEPMLGEAKTTLSEANKQLKRIDNITADVEQVTENINSLVAVFTSSVGAPITKLVGVLQGFTSILGKRRK
;
A
#
# COMPACT_ATOMS: atom_id res chain seq x y z
N MET A 1 49.40 63.44 -26.92
CA MET A 1 48.65 62.36 -26.26
C MET A 1 49.52 61.83 -25.14
N SER A 2 49.06 61.88 -23.89
CA SER A 2 49.80 61.36 -22.73
C SER A 2 49.80 59.83 -22.76
N ALA A 3 50.86 59.18 -22.27
CA ALA A 3 50.92 57.72 -22.15
C ALA A 3 49.77 57.15 -21.28
N GLY A 4 49.25 57.95 -20.34
CA GLY A 4 48.09 57.60 -19.52
C GLY A 4 46.78 57.52 -20.31
N ASP A 5 46.57 58.42 -21.27
CA ASP A 5 45.33 58.44 -22.07
C ASP A 5 45.23 57.19 -22.95
N LEU A 6 46.36 56.76 -23.52
CA LEU A 6 46.42 55.55 -24.33
C LEU A 6 46.16 54.29 -23.50
N ALA A 7 46.67 54.23 -22.27
CA ALA A 7 46.44 53.11 -21.37
C ALA A 7 44.95 52.97 -21.01
N VAL A 8 44.26 54.08 -20.74
CA VAL A 8 42.82 54.08 -20.45
C VAL A 8 42.01 53.52 -21.62
N VAL A 9 42.29 53.97 -22.85
CA VAL A 9 41.59 53.47 -24.05
C VAL A 9 41.77 51.96 -24.24
N ILE A 10 43.00 51.46 -24.04
CA ILE A 10 43.30 50.02 -24.15
C ILE A 10 42.54 49.22 -23.08
N ILE A 11 42.58 49.69 -21.83
CA ILE A 11 41.89 49.04 -20.70
C ILE A 11 40.38 49.02 -20.92
N SER A 12 39.79 50.12 -21.36
CA SER A 12 38.36 50.20 -21.67
C SER A 12 37.96 49.23 -22.78
N GLY A 13 38.79 49.09 -23.83
CA GLY A 13 38.57 48.11 -24.89
C GLY A 13 38.60 46.67 -24.38
N ALA A 14 39.59 46.33 -23.53
CA ALA A 14 39.71 45.00 -22.94
C ALA A 14 38.52 44.67 -22.02
N LEU A 15 38.08 45.62 -21.20
CA LEU A 15 36.92 45.46 -20.32
C LEU A 15 35.63 45.28 -21.11
N LEU A 16 35.42 46.06 -22.17
CA LEU A 16 34.26 45.93 -23.05
C LEU A 16 34.22 44.53 -23.70
N LEU A 17 35.36 44.04 -24.17
CA LEU A 17 35.46 42.70 -24.76
C LEU A 17 35.16 41.61 -23.72
N LEU A 18 35.65 41.77 -22.48
CA LEU A 18 35.33 40.88 -21.36
C LEU A 18 33.82 40.85 -21.08
N VAL A 19 33.17 42.02 -21.02
CA VAL A 19 31.72 42.11 -20.79
C VAL A 19 30.94 41.42 -21.90
N LEU A 20 31.32 41.62 -23.17
CA LEU A 20 30.69 40.93 -24.30
C LEU A 20 30.90 39.41 -24.23
N MET A 21 32.09 38.97 -23.83
CA MET A 21 32.38 37.55 -23.64
C MET A 21 31.51 36.94 -22.50
N LEU A 22 31.32 37.67 -21.40
CA LEU A 22 30.50 37.21 -20.26
C LEU A 22 28.98 37.34 -20.49
N ALA A 23 28.55 38.20 -21.41
CA ALA A 23 27.12 38.34 -21.73
C ALA A 23 26.53 37.01 -22.23
N LEU A 24 27.27 36.25 -23.05
CA LEU A 24 26.82 34.97 -23.58
C LEU A 24 26.53 33.90 -22.49
N PRO A 25 27.47 33.58 -21.57
CA PRO A 25 27.20 32.62 -20.50
C PRO A 25 26.11 33.10 -19.54
N LEU A 26 26.01 34.41 -19.26
CA LEU A 26 24.94 34.97 -18.43
C LEU A 26 23.55 34.75 -19.05
N ILE A 27 23.41 35.01 -20.35
CA ILE A 27 22.14 34.76 -21.07
C ILE A 27 21.79 33.28 -21.05
N LYS A 28 22.78 32.39 -21.26
CA LYS A 28 22.57 30.95 -21.22
C LYS A 28 22.16 30.48 -19.82
N LEU A 29 22.73 31.06 -18.77
CA LEU A 29 22.40 30.74 -17.39
C LEU A 29 20.98 31.20 -17.03
N SER A 30 20.56 32.38 -17.46
CA SER A 30 19.16 32.84 -17.29
C SER A 30 18.18 31.83 -17.88
N ARG A 31 18.43 31.40 -19.13
CA ARG A 31 17.58 30.40 -19.79
C ARG A 31 17.56 29.06 -19.06
N LEU A 32 18.69 28.64 -18.49
CA LEU A 32 18.76 27.41 -17.70
C LEU A 32 17.93 27.51 -16.42
N ILE A 33 17.99 28.66 -15.74
CA ILE A 33 17.18 28.91 -14.55
C ILE A 33 15.70 28.90 -14.93
N ASP A 34 15.33 29.58 -16.02
CA ASP A 34 13.94 29.61 -16.50
C ASP A 34 13.40 28.21 -16.81
N GLU A 35 14.20 27.37 -17.48
CA GLU A 35 13.81 25.99 -17.80
C GLU A 35 13.74 25.12 -16.54
N THR A 36 14.64 25.33 -15.58
CA THR A 36 14.61 24.64 -14.28
C THR A 36 13.35 25.02 -13.51
N THR A 37 13.00 26.31 -13.46
CA THR A 37 11.76 26.79 -12.85
C THR A 37 10.55 26.17 -13.50
N ARG A 38 10.50 26.12 -14.84
CA ARG A 38 9.41 25.47 -15.58
C ARG A 38 9.32 23.98 -15.27
N THR A 39 10.46 23.29 -15.24
CA THR A 39 10.53 21.86 -14.90
C THR A 39 10.00 21.60 -13.50
N VAL A 40 10.39 22.41 -12.52
CA VAL A 40 9.90 22.31 -11.14
C VAL A 40 8.39 22.58 -11.07
N GLN A 41 7.88 23.55 -11.83
CA GLN A 41 6.44 23.82 -11.88
C GLN A 41 5.65 22.64 -12.45
N ILE A 42 6.12 22.03 -13.54
CA ILE A 42 5.50 20.84 -14.14
C ILE A 42 5.57 19.67 -13.16
N PHE A 43 6.75 19.43 -12.58
CA PHE A 43 6.94 18.36 -11.60
C PHE A 43 5.98 18.52 -10.41
N ASN A 44 5.87 19.71 -9.84
CA ASN A 44 4.93 19.97 -8.74
C ASN A 44 3.47 19.78 -9.16
N ALA A 45 3.09 20.24 -10.35
CA ALA A 45 1.74 20.10 -10.88
C ALA A 45 1.33 18.63 -11.10
N GLU A 46 2.28 17.76 -11.43
CA GLU A 46 2.06 16.32 -11.57
C GLU A 46 2.18 15.56 -10.24
N PHE A 47 3.08 15.98 -9.34
CA PHE A 47 3.37 15.28 -8.10
C PHE A 47 2.29 15.46 -7.03
N GLU A 48 1.68 16.65 -6.95
CA GLU A 48 0.58 16.94 -6.01
C GLU A 48 -0.63 16.00 -6.18
N PRO A 49 -1.19 15.79 -7.39
CA PRO A 49 -2.29 14.84 -7.58
C PRO A 49 -1.87 13.39 -7.31
N MET A 50 -0.65 12.99 -7.67
CA MET A 50 -0.14 11.64 -7.37
C MET A 50 -0.11 11.35 -5.86
N LEU A 51 0.32 12.32 -5.04
CA LEU A 51 0.28 12.20 -3.57
C LEU A 51 -1.16 12.13 -3.05
N GLY A 52 -2.08 12.88 -3.68
CA GLY A 52 -3.52 12.81 -3.38
C GLY A 52 -4.12 11.43 -3.66
N GLU A 53 -3.80 10.85 -4.81
CA GLU A 53 -4.22 9.49 -5.19
C GLU A 53 -3.59 8.42 -4.30
N ALA A 54 -2.31 8.55 -3.96
CA ALA A 54 -1.64 7.65 -3.02
C ALA A 54 -2.31 7.70 -1.64
N LYS A 55 -2.60 8.91 -1.13
CA LYS A 55 -3.34 9.09 0.13
C LYS A 55 -4.72 8.47 0.08
N THR A 56 -5.44 8.65 -1.04
CA THR A 56 -6.77 8.07 -1.26
C THR A 56 -6.68 6.55 -1.27
N THR A 57 -5.73 5.98 -2.02
CA THR A 57 -5.48 4.54 -2.10
C THR A 57 -5.15 3.96 -0.73
N LEU A 58 -4.27 4.60 0.04
CA LEU A 58 -3.93 4.19 1.40
C LEU A 58 -5.14 4.28 2.35
N SER A 59 -5.99 5.30 2.18
CA SER A 59 -7.22 5.45 2.95
C SER A 59 -8.21 4.31 2.64
N GLU A 60 -8.40 3.99 1.35
CA GLU A 60 -9.26 2.89 0.93
C GLU A 60 -8.70 1.52 1.35
N ALA A 61 -7.39 1.32 1.23
CA ALA A 61 -6.73 0.13 1.74
C ALA A 61 -6.95 -0.02 3.25
N ASN A 62 -6.83 1.07 4.03
CA ASN A 62 -7.11 1.03 5.47
C ASN A 62 -8.57 0.67 5.78
N LYS A 63 -9.54 1.23 5.03
CA LYS A 63 -10.96 0.87 5.15
C LYS A 63 -11.19 -0.61 4.86
N GLN A 64 -10.55 -1.14 3.81
CA GLN A 64 -10.63 -2.56 3.46
C GLN A 64 -10.02 -3.45 4.54
N LEU A 65 -8.89 -3.07 5.12
CA LEU A 65 -8.29 -3.79 6.24
C LEU A 65 -9.23 -3.84 7.46
N LYS A 66 -9.87 -2.72 7.82
CA LYS A 66 -10.89 -2.70 8.89
C LYS A 66 -12.09 -3.58 8.57
N ARG A 67 -12.51 -3.64 7.30
CA ARG A 67 -13.60 -4.53 6.87
C ARG A 67 -13.20 -6.01 7.00
N ILE A 68 -11.97 -6.36 6.65
CA ILE A 68 -11.44 -7.72 6.79
C ILE A 68 -11.37 -8.11 8.27
N ASP A 69 -10.99 -7.20 9.15
CA ASP A 69 -10.98 -7.41 10.61
C ASP A 69 -12.39 -7.78 11.11
N ASN A 70 -13.41 -7.01 10.72
CA ASN A 70 -14.80 -7.32 11.05
C ASN A 70 -15.25 -8.68 10.48
N ILE A 71 -14.92 -8.99 9.23
CA ILE A 71 -15.25 -10.30 8.62
C ILE A 71 -14.55 -11.43 9.40
N THR A 72 -13.32 -11.22 9.86
CA THR A 72 -12.58 -12.21 10.64
C THR A 72 -13.28 -12.46 11.97
N ALA A 73 -13.74 -11.40 12.65
CA ALA A 73 -14.55 -11.53 13.87
C ALA A 73 -15.90 -12.24 13.63
N ASP A 74 -16.59 -11.91 12.53
CA ASP A 74 -17.84 -12.58 12.14
C ASP A 74 -17.58 -14.08 11.87
N VAL A 75 -16.48 -14.42 11.22
CA VAL A 75 -16.06 -15.80 10.94
C VAL A 75 -15.71 -16.55 12.22
N GLU A 76 -15.03 -15.90 13.18
CA GLU A 76 -14.76 -16.48 14.50
C GLU A 76 -16.08 -16.84 15.20
N GLN A 77 -17.04 -15.91 15.22
CA GLN A 77 -18.35 -16.12 15.83
C GLN A 77 -19.15 -17.23 15.12
N VAL A 78 -19.16 -17.26 13.78
CA VAL A 78 -19.80 -18.33 13.01
C VAL A 78 -19.16 -19.68 13.31
N THR A 79 -17.83 -19.73 13.43
CA THR A 79 -17.10 -20.95 13.77
C THR A 79 -17.45 -21.43 15.18
N GLU A 80 -17.55 -20.53 16.16
CA GLU A 80 -17.99 -20.86 17.53
C GLU A 80 -19.42 -21.39 17.57
N ASN A 81 -20.34 -20.74 16.84
CA ASN A 81 -21.72 -21.19 16.69
C ASN A 81 -21.81 -22.58 16.06
N ILE A 82 -21.02 -22.85 15.01
CA ILE A 82 -20.92 -24.17 14.39
C ILE A 82 -20.39 -25.20 15.39
N ASN A 83 -19.33 -24.89 16.13
CA ASN A 83 -18.79 -25.80 17.14
C ASN A 83 -19.84 -26.14 18.22
N SER A 84 -20.62 -25.15 18.64
CA SER A 84 -21.75 -25.34 19.56
C SER A 84 -22.85 -26.21 18.94
N LEU A 85 -23.23 -25.98 17.68
CA LEU A 85 -24.19 -26.80 16.95
C LEU A 85 -23.70 -28.26 16.80
N VAL A 86 -22.42 -28.45 16.48
CA VAL A 86 -21.80 -29.78 16.39
C VAL A 86 -21.78 -30.46 17.76
N ALA A 87 -21.50 -29.75 18.84
CA ALA A 87 -21.56 -30.28 20.20
C ALA A 87 -22.98 -30.69 20.60
N VAL A 88 -23.99 -29.86 20.28
CA VAL A 88 -25.41 -30.17 20.50
C VAL A 88 -25.85 -31.38 19.66
N PHE A 89 -25.45 -31.45 18.39
CA PHE A 89 -25.74 -32.59 17.53
C PHE A 89 -25.07 -33.87 18.07
N THR A 90 -23.78 -33.81 18.42
CA THR A 90 -23.03 -34.93 18.97
C THR A 90 -23.63 -35.43 20.29
N SER A 91 -24.03 -34.52 21.18
CA SER A 91 -24.69 -34.88 22.45
C SER A 91 -26.09 -35.45 22.24
N SER A 92 -26.84 -34.96 21.26
CA SER A 92 -28.19 -35.43 20.95
C SER A 92 -28.19 -36.79 20.23
N VAL A 93 -27.22 -37.06 19.37
CA VAL A 93 -27.18 -38.25 18.50
C VAL A 93 -26.25 -39.34 19.05
N GLY A 94 -25.18 -38.97 19.75
CA GLY A 94 -24.16 -39.91 20.24
C GLY A 94 -24.67 -40.88 21.33
N ALA A 95 -25.45 -40.37 22.30
CA ALA A 95 -26.03 -41.21 23.35
C ALA A 95 -27.11 -42.20 22.85
N PRO A 96 -28.06 -41.83 21.97
CA PRO A 96 -29.03 -42.79 21.44
C PRO A 96 -28.44 -43.78 20.44
N ILE A 97 -27.50 -43.40 19.56
CA ILE A 97 -26.88 -44.36 18.61
C ILE A 97 -26.11 -45.45 19.36
N THR A 98 -25.30 -45.09 20.35
CA THR A 98 -24.55 -46.08 21.16
C THR A 98 -25.47 -47.02 21.92
N LYS A 99 -26.59 -46.51 22.45
CA LYS A 99 -27.64 -47.34 23.05
C LYS A 99 -28.30 -48.26 22.02
N LEU A 100 -28.57 -47.80 20.80
CA LEU A 100 -29.16 -48.61 19.73
C LEU A 100 -28.24 -49.76 19.31
N VAL A 101 -26.95 -49.47 19.14
CA VAL A 101 -25.92 -50.48 18.82
C VAL A 101 -25.80 -51.51 19.95
N GLY A 102 -25.79 -51.06 21.21
CA GLY A 102 -25.77 -51.96 22.37
C GLY A 102 -27.02 -52.84 22.48
N VAL A 103 -28.21 -52.30 22.19
CA VAL A 103 -29.46 -53.07 22.14
C VAL A 103 -29.43 -54.12 21.03
N LEU A 104 -28.96 -53.76 19.83
CA LEU A 104 -28.81 -54.70 18.71
C LEU A 104 -27.80 -55.82 19.02
N GLN A 105 -26.64 -55.47 19.62
CA GLN A 105 -25.64 -56.47 20.04
C GLN A 105 -26.14 -57.37 21.18
N GLY A 106 -26.89 -56.81 22.14
CA GLY A 106 -27.52 -57.59 23.20
C GLY A 106 -28.54 -58.59 22.65
N PHE A 107 -29.36 -58.16 21.69
CA PHE A 107 -30.34 -59.03 21.01
C PHE A 107 -29.67 -60.17 20.24
N THR A 108 -28.61 -59.90 19.48
CA THR A 108 -27.88 -60.94 18.72
C THR A 108 -27.11 -61.89 19.64
N SER A 109 -26.56 -61.40 20.76
CA SER A 109 -25.88 -62.24 21.76
C SER A 109 -26.84 -63.20 22.47
N ILE A 110 -28.07 -62.77 22.78
CA ILE A 110 -29.12 -63.63 23.36
C ILE A 110 -29.61 -64.66 22.35
N LEU A 111 -29.77 -64.30 21.07
CA LEU A 111 -30.07 -65.28 20.02
C LEU A 111 -28.92 -66.27 19.80
N GLY A 112 -27.67 -65.83 19.89
CA GLY A 112 -26.49 -66.69 19.73
C GLY A 112 -26.28 -67.68 20.89
N LYS A 113 -26.70 -67.32 22.11
CA LYS A 113 -26.55 -68.18 23.30
C LYS A 113 -27.51 -69.37 23.38
N ARG A 114 -28.54 -69.43 22.52
CA ARG A 114 -29.46 -70.58 22.41
C ARG A 114 -28.94 -71.72 21.50
N ARG A 115 -27.71 -71.62 20.97
CA ARG A 115 -27.15 -72.59 20.02
C ARG A 115 -25.93 -73.37 20.53
N LYS A 116 -25.73 -73.44 21.85
CA LYS A 116 -24.81 -74.39 22.49
C LYS A 116 -25.55 -75.20 23.54
#